data_AF-A0A4S4AMG7-F1
#
_entry.id   AF-A0A4S4AMG7-F1
#
_cell.length_a   1.000
_cell.length_b   1.000
_cell.length_c   1.000
_cell.angle_alpha   90.00
_cell.angle_beta   90.00
_cell.angle_gamma   90.00
#
_symmetry.space_group_name_H-M   'P 1'
#
loop_
_entity.id
_entity.type
_entity.pdbx_description
1 polymer ?
#
loop_
_entity_poly.entity_id
_entity_poly.type
_entity_poly.pdbx_seq_one_letter_code
_entity_poly.pdbx_strand_id
1 'polypeptide(L)'
;MNTLPITSSLFRWPARLALLLLVAALSGCAAFAPPRPFTTEAEALAARGEPTARWPNEDGSTVLEFATQPYGTTCLMVEVDATGVVLRQWDALAAENLARVKVGMTQDEVRRLLGQYRSIQRFANSGEEVWDWNVPKDYYDVVALRFNVHFVDSKVVRTSQSYEYPRDRWMFGVGVGRGSPYWGMGWGHRWGYPWGGYPYWHPWWGW
;
A
#
# COMPACT_ATOMS: atom_id res chain seq x y z
N MET A 1 61.96 21.48 -43.19
CA MET A 1 61.22 20.35 -42.58
C MET A 1 61.12 20.61 -41.09
N ASN A 2 59.90 20.79 -40.57
CA ASN A 2 59.38 20.22 -39.31
C ASN A 2 58.21 21.07 -38.79
N THR A 3 57.01 20.56 -39.06
CA THR A 3 55.72 20.98 -38.54
C THR A 3 55.58 20.54 -37.08
N LEU A 4 55.16 21.45 -36.19
CA LEU A 4 54.75 21.13 -34.81
C LEU A 4 53.30 20.63 -34.80
N PRO A 5 52.97 19.50 -34.15
CA PRO A 5 51.60 19.21 -33.76
C PRO A 5 51.42 19.53 -32.26
N ILE A 6 50.73 20.64 -31.96
CA ILE A 6 50.13 20.89 -30.65
C ILE A 6 48.77 20.20 -30.68
N THR A 7 48.70 18.94 -30.28
CA THR A 7 47.43 18.20 -30.18
C THR A 7 46.95 18.22 -28.74
N SER A 8 45.87 18.96 -28.52
CA SER A 8 45.13 19.19 -27.28
C SER A 8 44.68 17.89 -26.60
N SER A 9 45.45 17.36 -25.65
CA SER A 9 45.04 16.24 -24.79
C SER A 9 44.42 16.66 -23.46
N LEU A 10 44.51 17.94 -23.10
CA LEU A 10 44.21 18.43 -21.75
C LEU A 10 42.70 18.60 -21.45
N PHE A 11 41.82 18.58 -22.48
CA PHE A 11 40.39 18.85 -22.29
C PHE A 11 39.52 17.60 -22.02
N ARG A 12 40.11 16.40 -21.97
CA ARG A 12 39.35 15.16 -21.67
C ARG A 12 39.23 14.86 -20.18
N TRP A 13 40.03 15.52 -19.34
CA TRP A 13 40.09 15.28 -17.91
C TRP A 13 38.95 15.92 -17.10
N PRO A 14 38.55 17.20 -17.33
CA PRO A 14 37.46 17.79 -16.57
C PRO A 14 36.11 17.14 -16.91
N ALA A 15 35.92 16.70 -18.16
CA ALA A 15 34.71 15.98 -18.58
C ALA A 15 34.56 14.61 -17.90
N ARG A 16 35.67 13.90 -17.66
CA ARG A 16 35.66 12.61 -16.92
C ARG A 16 35.39 12.81 -15.43
N LEU A 17 35.95 13.86 -14.84
CA LEU A 17 35.69 14.21 -13.43
C LEU A 17 34.25 14.67 -13.21
N ALA A 18 33.69 15.48 -14.12
CA ALA A 18 32.30 15.89 -14.09
C ALA A 18 31.34 14.69 -14.26
N LEU A 19 31.67 13.74 -15.15
CA LEU A 19 30.89 12.52 -15.32
C LEU A 19 30.95 11.61 -14.08
N LEU A 20 32.12 11.47 -13.43
CA LEU A 20 32.27 10.71 -12.19
C LEU A 20 31.52 11.36 -11.02
N LEU A 21 31.56 12.69 -10.90
CA LEU A 21 30.78 13.45 -9.92
C LEU A 21 29.27 13.35 -10.17
N LEU A 22 28.85 13.37 -11.43
CA LEU A 22 27.45 13.17 -11.81
C LEU A 22 26.99 11.74 -11.44
N VAL A 23 27.76 10.71 -11.80
CA VAL A 23 27.44 9.31 -11.42
C VAL A 23 27.41 9.12 -9.90
N ALA A 24 28.34 9.74 -9.17
CA ALA A 24 28.34 9.72 -7.71
C ALA A 24 27.14 10.46 -7.11
N ALA A 25 26.75 11.61 -7.69
CA ALA A 25 25.55 12.34 -7.29
C ALA A 25 24.26 11.55 -7.55
N LEU A 26 24.22 10.68 -8.57
CA LEU A 26 23.07 9.81 -8.83
C LEU A 26 22.99 8.59 -7.88
N SER A 27 24.06 8.20 -7.17
CA SER A 27 24.02 7.06 -6.24
C SER A 27 23.39 7.37 -4.86
N GLY A 28 22.96 8.61 -4.62
CA GLY A 28 22.46 9.06 -3.31
C GLY A 28 21.04 8.64 -2.92
N CYS A 29 20.30 7.92 -3.76
CA CYS A 29 18.87 7.63 -3.51
C CYS A 29 18.51 6.14 -3.73
N ALA A 30 19.01 5.23 -2.88
CA ALA A 30 18.46 3.86 -2.87
C ALA A 30 18.71 3.01 -1.61
N ALA A 31 19.19 3.55 -0.49
CA ALA A 31 19.21 2.78 0.75
C ALA A 31 17.85 2.86 1.43
N PHE A 32 16.85 2.14 0.89
CA PHE A 32 15.55 1.95 1.55
C PHE A 32 15.74 0.97 2.71
N ALA A 33 16.43 1.42 3.77
CA ALA A 33 16.40 0.73 5.04
C ALA A 33 15.00 0.92 5.63
N PRO A 34 14.36 -0.13 6.17
CA PRO A 34 13.11 0.05 6.90
C PRO A 34 13.34 1.08 8.01
N PRO A 35 12.42 2.04 8.21
CA PRO A 35 12.57 3.05 9.23
C PRO A 35 12.84 2.39 10.58
N ARG A 36 13.83 2.89 11.30
CA ARG A 36 14.16 2.36 12.63
C ARG A 36 12.92 2.46 13.53
N PRO A 37 12.71 1.47 14.41
CA PRO A 37 11.66 1.57 15.40
C PRO A 37 11.80 2.82 16.25
N PHE A 38 10.67 3.41 16.61
CA PHE A 38 10.65 4.50 17.58
C PHE A 38 11.11 3.99 18.94
N THR A 39 11.74 4.87 19.71
CA THR A 39 12.23 4.57 21.07
C THR A 39 11.35 5.21 22.14
N THR A 40 10.68 6.33 21.83
CA THR A 40 9.82 7.06 22.76
C THR A 40 8.51 7.51 22.10
N GLU A 41 7.47 7.74 22.91
CA GLU A 41 6.23 8.38 22.46
C GLU A 41 6.51 9.73 21.78
N ALA A 42 7.34 10.56 22.39
CA ALA A 42 7.69 11.87 21.85
C ALA A 42 8.30 11.79 20.44
N GLU A 43 9.14 10.78 20.18
CA GLU A 43 9.71 10.53 18.86
C GLU A 43 8.63 10.11 17.85
N ALA A 44 7.73 9.20 18.25
CA ALA A 44 6.62 8.77 17.39
C ALA A 44 5.70 9.94 17.03
N LEU A 45 5.36 10.80 18.01
CA LEU A 45 4.54 11.98 17.80
C LEU A 45 5.25 13.03 16.93
N ALA A 46 6.55 13.25 17.12
CA ALA A 46 7.32 14.16 16.28
C ALA A 46 7.38 13.69 14.81
N ALA A 47 7.42 12.37 14.58
CA ALA A 47 7.51 11.79 13.25
C ALA A 47 6.14 11.60 12.56
N ARG A 48 5.07 11.34 13.32
CA ARG A 48 3.74 10.96 12.80
C ARG A 48 2.64 11.97 13.08
N GLY A 49 2.86 12.93 13.98
CA GLY A 49 1.82 13.83 14.48
C GLY A 49 0.97 13.18 15.56
N GLU A 50 -0.26 13.68 15.74
CA GLU A 50 -1.20 13.11 16.71
C GLU A 50 -1.69 11.72 16.29
N PRO A 51 -1.82 10.77 17.22
CA PRO A 51 -2.35 9.46 16.93
C PRO A 51 -3.84 9.54 16.60
N THR A 52 -4.30 8.69 15.69
CA THR A 52 -5.72 8.56 15.33
C THR A 52 -6.56 8.01 16.48
N ALA A 53 -5.94 7.19 17.35
CA ALA A 53 -6.56 6.69 18.58
C ALA A 53 -5.49 6.35 19.62
N ARG A 54 -5.90 6.33 20.90
CA ARG A 54 -5.08 5.84 22.01
C ARG A 54 -5.84 4.71 22.70
N TRP A 55 -5.21 3.56 22.84
CA TRP A 55 -5.80 2.36 23.43
C TRP A 55 -5.09 2.03 24.75
N PRO A 56 -5.65 2.45 25.90
CA PRO A 56 -5.07 2.11 27.19
C PRO A 56 -5.20 0.60 27.45
N ASN A 57 -4.14 -0.02 27.97
CA ASN A 57 -4.10 -1.40 28.43
C ASN A 57 -4.21 -1.44 29.97
N GLU A 58 -4.59 -2.59 30.52
CA GLU A 58 -4.76 -2.78 31.98
C GLU A 58 -3.42 -2.75 32.74
N ASP A 59 -2.31 -3.06 32.07
CA ASP A 59 -0.95 -3.02 32.61
C ASP A 59 -0.34 -1.61 32.68
N GLY A 60 -1.12 -0.59 32.31
CA GLY A 60 -0.69 0.81 32.29
C GLY A 60 0.04 1.22 31.00
N SER A 61 0.30 0.29 30.08
CA SER A 61 0.78 0.65 28.74
C SER A 61 -0.35 1.24 27.90
N THR A 62 0.02 1.96 26.84
CA THR A 62 -0.94 2.52 25.87
C THR A 62 -0.48 2.22 24.46
N VAL A 63 -1.39 1.76 23.60
CA VAL A 63 -1.13 1.65 22.16
C VAL A 63 -1.58 2.92 21.47
N LEU A 64 -0.64 3.60 20.82
CA LEU A 64 -0.86 4.74 19.94
C LEU A 64 -1.13 4.21 18.54
N GLU A 65 -2.29 4.55 17.98
CA GLU A 65 -2.68 4.18 16.63
C GLU A 65 -2.37 5.33 15.67
N PHE A 66 -1.73 5.02 14.54
CA PHE A 66 -1.48 5.95 13.44
C PHE A 66 -2.02 5.34 12.15
N ALA A 67 -3.34 5.42 11.96
CA ALA A 67 -4.01 4.89 10.78
C ALA A 67 -3.87 5.81 9.57
N THR A 68 -3.59 5.23 8.40
CA THR A 68 -3.59 5.96 7.12
C THR A 68 -4.91 5.83 6.35
N GLN A 69 -5.88 5.09 6.90
CA GLN A 69 -7.23 4.98 6.35
C GLN A 69 -7.93 6.36 6.33
N PRO A 70 -8.88 6.60 5.40
CA PRO A 70 -9.44 5.68 4.41
C PRO A 70 -8.66 5.60 3.09
N TYR A 71 -7.52 6.27 2.98
CA TYR A 71 -6.79 6.47 1.71
C TYR A 71 -5.50 5.66 1.60
N GLY A 72 -4.84 5.36 2.72
CA GLY A 72 -3.67 4.51 2.79
C GLY A 72 -4.01 3.05 3.12
N THR A 73 -2.97 2.22 3.22
CA THR A 73 -3.09 0.76 3.42
C THR A 73 -2.44 0.28 4.71
N THR A 74 -1.96 1.19 5.57
CA THR A 74 -1.21 0.84 6.79
C THR A 74 -1.89 1.40 8.03
N CYS A 75 -1.70 0.73 9.15
CA CYS A 75 -2.09 1.24 10.45
C CYS A 75 -0.98 0.92 11.45
N LEU A 76 -0.06 1.87 11.62
CA LEU A 76 1.03 1.71 12.56
C LEU A 76 0.47 1.76 14.00
N MET A 77 0.82 0.77 14.79
CA MET A 77 0.56 0.72 16.22
C MET A 77 1.88 0.81 16.97
N VAL A 78 1.95 1.69 17.96
CA VAL A 78 3.12 1.87 18.82
C VAL A 78 2.68 1.70 20.27
N GLU A 79 3.13 0.65 20.92
CA GLU A 79 2.85 0.42 22.34
C GLU A 79 3.94 1.08 23.18
N VAL A 80 3.50 1.92 24.12
CA VAL A 80 4.36 2.66 25.05
C VAL A 80 4.01 2.31 26.48
N ASP A 81 5.01 2.25 27.36
CA ASP A 81 4.77 2.11 28.80
C ASP A 81 4.32 3.44 29.43
N ALA A 82 4.03 3.41 30.74
CA ALA A 82 3.61 4.59 31.49
C ALA A 82 4.67 5.71 31.55
N THR A 83 5.93 5.42 31.20
CA THR A 83 7.03 6.39 31.13
C THR A 83 7.23 6.98 29.72
N GLY A 84 6.48 6.48 28.74
CA GLY A 84 6.57 6.90 27.35
C GLY A 84 7.68 6.20 26.55
N VAL A 85 8.24 5.11 27.07
CA VAL A 85 9.21 4.27 26.34
C VAL A 85 8.45 3.31 25.43
N VAL A 86 8.89 3.19 24.18
CA VAL A 86 8.29 2.26 23.21
C VAL A 86 8.68 0.83 23.56
N LEU A 87 7.66 0.00 23.82
CA LEU A 87 7.81 -1.44 24.09
C LEU A 87 7.84 -2.24 22.80
N ARG A 88 6.94 -1.91 21.84
CA ARG A 88 6.88 -2.55 20.53
C ARG A 88 6.16 -1.68 19.51
N GLN A 89 6.39 -1.95 18.22
CA GLN A 89 5.66 -1.35 17.11
C GLN A 89 5.33 -2.40 16.04
N TRP A 90 4.19 -2.25 15.37
CA TRP A 90 3.76 -3.17 14.31
C TRP A 90 2.74 -2.51 13.37
N ASP A 91 2.53 -3.07 12.18
CA ASP A 91 1.41 -2.70 11.33
C ASP A 91 0.20 -3.58 11.68
N ALA A 92 -0.89 -2.95 12.12
CA ALA A 92 -2.14 -3.63 12.45
C ALA A 92 -2.80 -4.29 11.23
N LEU A 93 -2.49 -3.81 10.01
CA LEU A 93 -3.02 -4.33 8.75
C LEU A 93 -2.09 -5.35 8.08
N ALA A 94 -1.04 -5.80 8.78
CA ALA A 94 -0.20 -6.91 8.33
C ALA A 94 -1.01 -8.22 8.24
N ALA A 95 -0.62 -9.10 7.31
CA ALA A 95 -1.34 -10.34 7.01
C ALA A 95 -1.56 -11.21 8.26
N GLU A 96 -0.59 -11.24 9.17
CA GLU A 96 -0.66 -11.98 10.43
C GLU A 96 -1.80 -11.48 11.32
N ASN A 97 -2.04 -10.17 11.38
CA ASN A 97 -3.11 -9.59 12.17
C ASN A 97 -4.48 -9.74 11.50
N LEU A 98 -4.55 -9.63 10.17
CA LEU A 98 -5.79 -9.93 9.43
C LEU A 98 -6.26 -11.36 9.68
N ALA A 99 -5.33 -12.33 9.70
CA ALA A 99 -5.61 -13.73 9.98
C ALA A 99 -6.03 -14.00 11.44
N ARG A 100 -5.76 -13.08 12.37
CA ARG A 100 -6.17 -13.21 13.78
C ARG A 100 -7.64 -12.87 13.99
N VAL A 101 -8.31 -12.22 13.03
CA VAL A 101 -9.76 -11.98 13.11
C VAL A 101 -10.51 -13.32 13.03
N LYS A 102 -11.33 -13.61 14.04
CA LYS A 102 -12.08 -14.86 14.16
C LYS A 102 -13.56 -14.61 14.37
N VAL A 103 -14.36 -15.59 13.95
CA VAL A 103 -15.80 -15.64 14.23
C VAL A 103 -16.04 -15.53 15.74
N GLY A 104 -17.02 -14.72 16.13
CA GLY A 104 -17.38 -14.46 17.53
C GLY A 104 -16.62 -13.31 18.20
N MET A 105 -15.62 -12.70 17.54
CA MET A 105 -14.99 -11.47 18.04
C MET A 105 -16.01 -10.31 18.04
N THR A 106 -15.90 -9.41 19.01
CA THR A 106 -16.67 -8.16 19.04
C THR A 106 -16.09 -7.13 18.08
N GLN A 107 -16.89 -6.13 17.74
CA GLN A 107 -16.44 -4.94 17.03
C GLN A 107 -15.24 -4.25 17.71
N ASP A 108 -15.24 -4.15 19.04
CA ASP A 108 -14.14 -3.54 19.80
C ASP A 108 -12.85 -4.39 19.74
N GLU A 109 -12.97 -5.71 19.82
CA GLU A 109 -11.83 -6.63 19.67
C GLU A 109 -11.19 -6.48 18.28
N VAL A 110 -12.03 -6.40 17.23
CA VAL A 110 -11.55 -6.14 15.86
C VAL A 110 -10.92 -4.75 15.76
N ARG A 111 -11.49 -3.73 16.39
CA ARG A 111 -10.92 -2.38 16.35
C ARG A 111 -9.57 -2.30 17.04
N ARG A 112 -9.44 -2.91 18.21
CA ARG A 112 -8.19 -2.99 18.95
C ARG A 112 -7.11 -3.75 18.18
N LEU A 113 -7.52 -4.73 17.36
CA LEU A 113 -6.60 -5.53 16.55
C LEU A 113 -6.15 -4.83 15.27
N LEU A 114 -7.06 -4.21 14.52
CA LEU A 114 -6.82 -3.72 13.15
C LEU A 114 -6.69 -2.21 13.01
N GLY A 115 -7.07 -1.44 14.02
CA GLY A 115 -7.08 0.02 13.91
C GLY A 115 -8.13 0.56 12.92
N GLN A 116 -8.17 1.89 12.73
CA GLN A 116 -9.31 2.60 12.13
C GLN A 116 -9.78 1.95 10.82
N TYR A 117 -11.07 1.65 10.71
CA TYR A 117 -11.66 1.15 9.47
C TYR A 117 -11.80 2.26 8.43
N ARG A 118 -11.88 1.87 7.16
CA ARG A 118 -12.11 2.76 6.02
C ARG A 118 -13.56 3.21 5.93
N SER A 119 -14.49 2.24 5.87
CA SER A 119 -15.92 2.52 5.82
C SER A 119 -16.77 1.44 6.49
N ILE A 120 -18.03 1.79 6.71
CA ILE A 120 -19.07 0.90 7.22
C ILE A 120 -20.15 0.79 6.16
N GLN A 121 -20.57 -0.43 5.85
CA GLN A 121 -21.72 -0.72 5.01
C GLN A 121 -22.73 -1.58 5.77
N ARG A 122 -24.01 -1.19 5.76
CA ARG A 122 -25.09 -1.94 6.40
C ARG A 122 -26.02 -2.54 5.35
N PHE A 123 -26.31 -3.83 5.46
CA PHE A 123 -27.17 -4.56 4.54
C PHE A 123 -28.48 -4.95 5.24
N ALA A 124 -29.58 -4.29 4.89
CA ALA A 124 -30.87 -4.50 5.56
C ALA A 124 -31.41 -5.94 5.41
N ASN A 125 -31.24 -6.57 4.25
CA ASN A 125 -31.81 -7.89 3.99
C ASN A 125 -31.09 -9.03 4.75
N SER A 126 -29.78 -8.92 4.96
CA SER A 126 -28.99 -9.90 5.70
C SER A 126 -28.81 -9.53 7.18
N GLY A 127 -29.07 -8.28 7.55
CA GLY A 127 -28.73 -7.75 8.87
C GLY A 127 -27.22 -7.54 9.07
N GLU A 128 -26.40 -7.72 8.02
CA GLU A 128 -24.95 -7.60 8.15
C GLU A 128 -24.51 -6.12 8.23
N GLU A 129 -23.63 -5.83 9.18
CA GLU A 129 -22.78 -4.64 9.17
C GLU A 129 -21.38 -5.07 8.73
N VAL A 130 -20.81 -4.42 7.72
CA VAL A 130 -19.53 -4.77 7.13
C VAL A 130 -18.58 -3.60 7.29
N TRP A 131 -17.44 -3.84 7.90
CA TRP A 131 -16.34 -2.89 7.98
C TRP A 131 -15.25 -3.29 7.00
N ASP A 132 -14.68 -2.33 6.29
CA ASP A 132 -13.59 -2.58 5.34
C ASP A 132 -12.33 -1.79 5.67
N TRP A 133 -11.18 -2.32 5.26
CA TRP A 133 -9.86 -1.67 5.30
C TRP A 133 -9.19 -1.83 3.95
N ASN A 134 -8.51 -0.79 3.47
CA ASN A 134 -7.50 -1.00 2.42
C ASN A 134 -6.29 -1.69 3.05
N VAL A 135 -5.79 -2.77 2.45
CA VAL A 135 -4.66 -3.54 2.98
C VAL A 135 -3.52 -3.58 1.97
N PRO A 136 -2.26 -3.79 2.41
CA PRO A 136 -1.14 -3.87 1.49
C PRO A 136 -1.26 -5.08 0.56
N LYS A 137 -0.63 -4.99 -0.61
CA LYS A 137 -0.55 -6.07 -1.61
C LYS A 137 0.91 -6.35 -1.92
N ASP A 138 1.22 -7.62 -2.19
CA ASP A 138 2.57 -8.05 -2.55
C ASP A 138 2.91 -7.84 -4.03
N TYR A 139 1.93 -7.39 -4.83
CA TYR A 139 2.10 -7.16 -6.26
C TYR A 139 1.70 -5.74 -6.64
N TYR A 140 2.40 -5.21 -7.65
CA TYR A 140 2.22 -3.84 -8.12
C TYR A 140 1.13 -3.79 -9.19
N ASP A 141 -0.06 -3.33 -8.81
CA ASP A 141 -1.11 -2.95 -9.74
C ASP A 141 -2.03 -1.85 -9.17
N VAL A 142 -2.94 -1.38 -10.01
CA VAL A 142 -3.90 -0.30 -9.69
C VAL A 142 -5.15 -0.79 -8.95
N VAL A 143 -5.23 -2.07 -8.60
CA VAL A 143 -6.45 -2.68 -8.03
C VAL A 143 -6.41 -2.61 -6.51
N ALA A 144 -7.30 -1.87 -5.85
CA ALA A 144 -7.27 -1.84 -4.39
C ALA A 144 -7.68 -3.21 -3.81
N LEU A 145 -6.90 -3.74 -2.86
CA LEU A 145 -7.30 -4.90 -2.08
C LEU A 145 -7.93 -4.41 -0.79
N ARG A 146 -9.16 -4.86 -0.54
CA ARG A 146 -9.86 -4.60 0.71
C ARG A 146 -10.02 -5.87 1.52
N PHE A 147 -9.82 -5.75 2.81
CA PHE A 147 -10.20 -6.76 3.80
C PHE A 147 -11.51 -6.33 4.44
N ASN A 148 -12.51 -7.21 4.42
CA ASN A 148 -13.84 -6.93 4.94
C ASN A 148 -14.13 -7.86 6.13
N VAL A 149 -14.67 -7.29 7.20
CA VAL A 149 -15.15 -8.02 8.37
C VAL A 149 -16.65 -7.84 8.46
N HIS A 150 -17.38 -8.95 8.45
CA HIS A 150 -18.84 -8.97 8.48
C HIS A 150 -19.31 -9.25 9.91
N PHE A 151 -20.22 -8.43 10.39
CA PHE A 151 -20.81 -8.49 11.72
C PHE A 151 -22.32 -8.73 11.64
N VAL A 152 -22.83 -9.57 12.54
CA VAL A 152 -24.25 -9.68 12.88
C VAL A 152 -24.33 -9.63 14.41
N ASP A 153 -25.24 -8.84 14.97
CA ASP A 153 -25.36 -8.63 16.42
C ASP A 153 -24.02 -8.22 17.07
N SER A 154 -23.28 -7.33 16.40
CA SER A 154 -21.95 -6.81 16.80
C SER A 154 -20.86 -7.88 16.96
N LYS A 155 -21.06 -9.06 16.39
CA LYS A 155 -20.12 -10.19 16.43
C LYS A 155 -19.69 -10.58 15.02
N VAL A 156 -18.39 -10.88 14.86
CA VAL A 156 -17.84 -11.33 13.58
C VAL A 156 -18.51 -12.65 13.17
N VAL A 157 -19.09 -12.69 11.98
CA VAL A 157 -19.67 -13.90 11.38
C VAL A 157 -18.78 -14.46 10.27
N ARG A 158 -18.05 -13.60 9.54
CA ARG A 158 -17.10 -13.99 8.50
C ARG A 158 -16.16 -12.85 8.14
N THR A 159 -15.07 -13.19 7.46
CA THR A 159 -14.19 -12.24 6.79
C THR A 159 -14.21 -12.51 5.29
N SER A 160 -13.93 -11.49 4.48
CA SER A 160 -13.79 -11.64 3.03
C SER A 160 -12.75 -10.66 2.50
N GLN A 161 -12.30 -10.89 1.27
CA GLN A 161 -11.46 -9.95 0.53
C GLN A 161 -12.16 -9.54 -0.76
N SER A 162 -12.02 -8.27 -1.12
CA SER A 162 -12.56 -7.76 -2.37
C SER A 162 -11.52 -6.94 -3.12
N TYR A 163 -11.47 -7.13 -4.43
CA TYR A 163 -10.63 -6.37 -5.33
C TYR A 163 -11.46 -5.27 -5.98
N GLU A 164 -11.05 -4.02 -5.78
CA GLU A 164 -11.68 -2.88 -6.43
C GLU A 164 -10.81 -2.44 -7.61
N TYR A 165 -11.33 -2.66 -8.80
CA TYR A 165 -10.73 -2.16 -10.03
C TYR A 165 -11.10 -0.69 -10.21
N PRO A 166 -10.17 0.16 -10.70
CA PRO A 166 -10.50 1.52 -11.07
C PRO A 166 -11.70 1.53 -12.02
N ARG A 167 -12.69 2.39 -11.73
CA ARG A 167 -13.89 2.51 -12.57
C ARG A 167 -13.56 3.08 -13.95
N ASP A 168 -12.52 3.91 -14.03
CA ASP A 168 -12.07 4.55 -15.25
C ASP A 168 -11.19 3.59 -16.05
N ARG A 169 -11.76 3.09 -17.15
CA ARG A 169 -11.18 2.02 -17.99
C ARG A 169 -10.01 2.48 -18.86
N TRP A 170 -9.46 3.68 -18.66
CA TRP A 170 -8.33 4.21 -19.42
C TRP A 170 -7.04 4.04 -18.62
N MET A 171 -6.26 3.04 -18.98
CA MET A 171 -5.02 2.71 -18.28
C MET A 171 -3.87 2.63 -19.26
N PHE A 172 -2.71 3.15 -18.86
CA PHE A 172 -1.47 2.97 -19.60
C PHE A 172 -0.87 1.58 -19.29
N GLY A 173 -0.60 0.77 -20.31
CA GLY A 173 -0.08 -0.59 -20.14
C GLY A 173 0.93 -1.00 -21.20
N VAL A 174 1.69 -2.05 -20.90
CA VAL A 174 2.68 -2.69 -21.79
C VAL A 174 2.21 -4.12 -22.08
N GLY A 175 1.84 -4.42 -23.33
CA GLY A 175 1.34 -5.73 -23.74
C GLY A 175 2.36 -6.54 -24.53
N VAL A 176 2.47 -7.85 -24.23
CA VAL A 176 3.23 -8.82 -25.03
C VAL A 176 2.34 -10.04 -25.26
N GLY A 177 1.71 -10.17 -26.44
CA GLY A 177 0.86 -11.33 -26.73
C GLY A 177 -0.09 -11.19 -27.91
N ARG A 178 -0.17 -12.25 -28.71
CA ARG A 178 -0.92 -12.37 -29.98
C ARG A 178 -2.44 -12.33 -29.72
N GLY A 179 -3.08 -11.20 -30.00
CA GLY A 179 -4.54 -11.03 -29.91
C GLY A 179 -5.05 -9.66 -29.45
N SER A 180 -4.16 -8.75 -29.03
CA SER A 180 -4.49 -7.35 -28.73
C SER A 180 -4.12 -6.43 -29.92
N PRO A 181 -4.91 -5.39 -30.27
CA PRO A 181 -4.56 -4.46 -31.33
C PRO A 181 -3.38 -3.53 -30.97
N TYR A 182 -2.87 -3.58 -29.74
CA TYR A 182 -1.73 -2.77 -29.29
C TYR A 182 -0.48 -3.63 -29.15
N TRP A 183 0.36 -3.61 -30.19
CA TRP A 183 1.80 -3.87 -30.07
C TRP A 183 2.48 -2.58 -29.58
N GLY A 184 2.57 -2.38 -28.26
CA GLY A 184 3.31 -1.24 -27.71
C GLY A 184 2.82 -0.72 -26.36
N MET A 185 3.58 0.25 -25.85
CA MET A 185 3.19 1.12 -24.74
C MET A 185 1.97 1.93 -25.17
N GLY A 186 0.84 1.83 -24.47
CA GLY A 186 -0.36 2.54 -24.90
C GLY A 186 -1.44 2.63 -23.85
N TRP A 187 -2.34 3.59 -24.05
CA TRP A 187 -3.58 3.71 -23.30
C TRP A 187 -4.61 2.75 -23.89
N GLY A 188 -5.18 1.89 -23.06
CA GLY A 188 -6.17 0.92 -23.53
C GLY A 188 -7.08 0.40 -22.42
N HIS A 189 -8.22 -0.13 -22.84
CA HIS A 189 -9.14 -0.83 -21.95
C HIS A 189 -8.56 -2.21 -21.61
N ARG A 190 -8.17 -2.41 -20.34
CA ARG A 190 -7.84 -3.75 -19.85
C ARG A 190 -9.16 -4.52 -19.68
N TRP A 191 -9.48 -5.37 -20.65
CA TRP A 191 -10.52 -6.38 -20.48
C TRP A 191 -10.08 -7.30 -19.34
N GLY A 192 -10.83 -7.26 -18.23
CA GLY A 192 -10.57 -8.09 -17.07
C GLY A 192 -10.62 -9.57 -17.43
N TYR A 193 -9.70 -10.34 -16.84
CA TYR A 193 -9.70 -11.77 -16.49
C TYR A 193 -8.31 -12.38 -16.77
N PRO A 194 -7.68 -13.08 -15.79
CA PRO A 194 -6.32 -13.62 -15.96
C PRO A 194 -6.24 -14.92 -16.78
N TRP A 195 -7.39 -15.53 -17.12
CA TRP A 195 -7.48 -16.80 -17.85
C TRP A 195 -8.47 -16.66 -18.99
N GLY A 196 -8.03 -17.03 -20.20
CA GLY A 196 -8.77 -16.83 -21.45
C GLY A 196 -10.09 -17.62 -21.58
N GLY A 197 -10.96 -17.09 -22.45
CA GLY A 197 -12.27 -17.63 -22.84
C GLY A 197 -13.41 -16.75 -22.32
N TYR A 198 -14.30 -16.15 -23.12
CA TYR A 198 -14.92 -16.60 -24.36
C TYR A 198 -15.32 -15.42 -25.29
N PRO A 199 -15.53 -15.69 -26.59
CA PRO A 199 -15.92 -14.70 -27.58
C PRO A 199 -17.44 -14.56 -27.59
N TYR A 200 -17.97 -13.38 -27.32
CA TYR A 200 -19.32 -13.04 -27.75
C TYR A 200 -19.25 -11.88 -28.72
N TRP A 201 -19.44 -12.25 -29.98
CA TRP A 201 -19.95 -11.40 -31.04
C TRP A 201 -21.02 -10.45 -30.51
N HIS A 202 -20.87 -9.14 -30.77
CA HIS A 202 -21.94 -8.17 -30.61
C HIS A 202 -22.68 -8.05 -31.97
N PRO A 203 -23.98 -8.34 -32.07
CA PRO A 203 -24.68 -8.44 -33.36
C PRO A 203 -25.18 -7.09 -33.92
N TRP A 204 -24.51 -5.96 -33.65
CA TRP A 204 -25.10 -4.62 -33.90
C TRP A 204 -24.25 -3.64 -34.70
N TRP A 205 -23.45 -4.09 -35.68
CA TRP A 205 -22.91 -3.18 -36.69
C TRP A 205 -22.81 -3.87 -38.06
N GLY A 206 -23.90 -3.79 -38.82
CA GLY A 206 -23.86 -3.92 -40.27
C GLY A 206 -24.08 -2.55 -40.87
N TRP A 207 -23.07 -2.04 -41.59
CA TRP A 207 -23.09 -1.27 -42.85
C TRP A 207 -21.64 -1.25 -43.35
#